data_AF-A0AAD3QVR9-F1
#
_entry.id   AF-A0AAD3QVR9-F1
#
_cell.length_a   1.000
_cell.length_b   1.000
_cell.length_c   1.000
_cell.angle_alpha   90.00
_cell.angle_beta   90.00
_cell.angle_gamma   90.00
#
_symmetry.space_group_name_H-M   'P 1'
#
loop_
_entity.id
_entity.type
_entity.pdbx_description
1 polymer ?
#
loop_
_entity_poly.entity_id
_entity_poly.type
_entity_poly.pdbx_seq_one_letter_code
_entity_poly.pdbx_strand_id
1 'polypeptide(L)'
;MRICLLAIACLIYPVVMFSFKQMTEWIQNYAQSLKEKTEDLKHQRQLAEDLLHQMLPKSVAKQLRQHKHVEAESYEKVTIFFSDIVGFTSISASCTPLQVVEMLNNLYMCFDTRIDSYDVYKVETIGDAYMVVSGLPERNGDRHADEIAKMALDLVAAVRQVSIPHMPNQRLQLRAGIHTGPCVAGIVGYKMPRYCLFGDTVNTASRMESTSLPQRIHTSSETYLALIKDNAYDLQLRGEIEVKGKGKMNTYWLIGHKNYSVQNDSLVCHWNPNMARKKKTAAGSEVSVGTSSVTVQSLSKNATTPVSLPSSVLNQTPPQPRTNISGLSVTAQMEPYSGIYSTLGSMIGGLQGDESPPLSQHRSSSGHKPGLLPGSKHM
;
A
#
# COMPACT_ATOMS: atom_id res chain seq x y z
N MET A 1 -61.36 47.39 39.42
CA MET A 1 -60.80 47.33 38.05
C MET A 1 -59.35 47.81 37.98
N ARG A 2 -59.05 49.12 37.84
CA ARG A 2 -57.65 49.61 37.60
C ARG A 2 -56.60 49.10 38.61
N ILE A 3 -56.91 49.10 39.92
CA ILE A 3 -55.98 48.63 40.96
C ILE A 3 -55.69 47.12 40.84
N CYS A 4 -56.69 46.28 40.53
CA CYS A 4 -56.49 44.85 40.30
C CYS A 4 -55.59 44.58 39.08
N LEU A 5 -55.73 45.36 38.01
CA LEU A 5 -54.89 45.22 36.82
C LEU A 5 -53.42 45.53 37.12
N LEU A 6 -53.14 46.56 37.94
CA LEU A 6 -51.80 46.88 38.40
C LEU A 6 -51.22 45.77 39.29
N ALA A 7 -52.00 45.24 40.24
CA ALA A 7 -51.55 44.13 41.10
C ALA A 7 -51.22 42.87 40.29
N ILE A 8 -52.04 42.54 39.28
CA ILE A 8 -51.80 41.41 38.37
C ILE A 8 -50.54 41.65 37.53
N ALA A 9 -50.33 42.85 36.98
CA ALA A 9 -49.13 43.19 36.23
C ALA A 9 -47.85 43.08 37.08
N CYS A 10 -47.89 43.55 38.34
CA CYS A 10 -46.77 43.42 39.28
C CYS A 10 -46.43 41.96 39.64
N LEU A 11 -47.40 41.03 39.60
CA LEU A 11 -47.15 39.61 39.84
C LEU A 11 -46.69 38.84 38.59
N ILE A 12 -47.18 39.22 37.39
CA ILE A 12 -46.78 38.59 36.13
C ILE A 12 -45.34 38.98 35.74
N TYR A 13 -44.96 40.24 35.91
CA TYR A 13 -43.65 40.75 35.54
C TYR A 13 -42.45 39.92 36.05
N PRO A 14 -42.31 39.60 37.37
CA PRO A 14 -41.19 38.81 37.86
C PRO A 14 -41.19 37.37 37.32
N VAL A 15 -42.36 36.76 37.06
CA VAL A 15 -42.46 35.42 36.47
C VAL A 15 -41.94 35.43 35.03
N VAL A 16 -42.33 36.42 34.23
CA VAL A 16 -41.85 36.58 32.85
C VAL A 16 -40.35 36.86 32.80
N MET A 17 -39.84 37.72 33.69
CA MET A 17 -38.40 38.01 33.80
C MET A 17 -37.60 36.76 34.21
N PHE A 18 -38.12 35.94 35.11
CA PHE A 18 -37.49 34.68 35.51
C PHE A 18 -37.47 33.64 34.37
N SER A 19 -38.59 33.45 33.66
CA SER A 19 -38.62 32.53 32.51
C SER A 19 -37.73 33.01 31.37
N PHE A 20 -37.65 34.32 31.12
CA PHE A 20 -36.76 34.89 30.11
C PHE A 20 -35.27 34.68 30.47
N LYS A 21 -34.92 34.82 31.76
CA LYS A 21 -33.57 34.51 32.24
C LYS A 21 -33.23 33.03 32.03
N GLN A 22 -34.10 32.11 32.45
CA GLN A 22 -33.90 30.67 32.22
C GLN A 22 -33.77 30.32 30.73
N MET A 23 -34.61 30.91 29.87
CA MET A 23 -34.54 30.71 28.42
C MET A 23 -33.21 31.22 27.84
N THR A 24 -32.71 32.36 28.32
CA THR A 24 -31.42 32.92 27.89
C THR A 24 -30.24 32.04 28.32
N GLU A 25 -30.23 31.58 29.57
CA GLU A 25 -29.22 30.63 30.08
C GLU A 25 -29.27 29.30 29.31
N TRP A 26 -30.47 28.78 29.01
CA TRP A 26 -30.64 27.59 28.19
C TRP A 26 -30.12 27.78 26.77
N ILE A 27 -30.41 28.92 26.11
CA ILE A 27 -29.88 29.24 24.77
C ILE A 27 -28.34 29.32 24.79
N GLN A 28 -27.75 29.96 25.80
CA GLN A 28 -26.29 30.07 25.92
C GLN A 28 -25.62 28.70 26.14
N ASN A 29 -26.15 27.89 27.07
CA ASN A 29 -25.65 26.54 27.33
C ASN A 29 -25.85 25.62 26.11
N TYR A 30 -26.96 25.75 25.39
CA TYR A 30 -27.22 25.01 24.15
C TYR A 30 -26.27 25.42 23.02
N ALA A 31 -26.03 26.73 22.84
CA ALA A 31 -25.06 27.24 21.87
C ALA A 31 -23.62 26.78 22.18
N GLN A 32 -23.24 26.74 23.46
CA GLN A 32 -21.94 26.22 23.89
C GLN A 32 -21.83 24.71 23.62
N SER A 33 -22.86 23.91 23.95
CA SER A 33 -22.87 22.47 23.64
C SER A 33 -22.87 22.18 22.13
N LEU A 34 -23.54 23.01 21.32
CA LEU A 34 -23.46 22.93 19.86
C LEU A 34 -22.04 23.23 19.35
N LYS A 35 -21.37 24.24 19.91
CA LYS A 35 -20.00 24.60 19.57
C LYS A 35 -19.02 23.45 19.88
N GLU A 36 -19.12 22.88 21.08
CA GLU A 36 -18.32 21.73 21.51
C GLU A 36 -18.50 20.54 20.56
N LYS A 37 -19.76 20.12 20.32
CA LYS A 37 -20.08 19.04 19.37
C LYS A 37 -19.60 19.32 17.95
N THR A 38 -19.57 20.59 17.53
CA THR A 38 -19.09 20.97 16.19
C THR A 38 -17.57 20.83 16.08
N GLU A 39 -16.81 21.25 17.11
CA GLU A 39 -15.36 21.05 17.14
C GLU A 39 -14.98 19.57 17.31
N ASP A 40 -15.73 18.79 18.11
CA ASP A 40 -15.54 17.34 18.21
C ASP A 40 -15.75 16.65 16.85
N LEU A 41 -16.86 16.94 16.15
CA LEU A 41 -17.13 16.39 14.82
C LEU A 41 -16.05 16.78 13.80
N LYS A 42 -15.55 18.00 13.88
CA LYS A 42 -14.45 18.50 13.03
C LYS A 42 -13.12 17.80 13.34
N HIS A 43 -12.83 17.53 14.61
CA HIS A 43 -11.65 16.76 15.02
C HIS A 43 -11.72 15.31 14.54
N GLN A 44 -12.85 14.63 14.78
CA GLN A 44 -13.08 13.26 14.28
C GLN A 44 -13.00 13.18 12.75
N ARG A 45 -13.54 14.19 12.05
CA ARG A 45 -13.42 14.30 10.60
C ARG A 45 -11.97 14.48 10.14
N GLN A 46 -11.17 15.30 10.81
CA GLN A 46 -9.76 15.48 10.47
C GLN A 46 -8.97 14.18 10.65
N LEU A 47 -9.21 13.44 11.75
CA LEU A 47 -8.57 12.14 11.98
C LEU A 47 -8.94 11.12 10.90
N ALA A 48 -10.21 11.08 10.46
CA ALA A 48 -10.67 10.22 9.38
C ALA A 48 -10.07 10.60 8.02
N GLU A 49 -9.96 11.90 7.71
CA GLU A 49 -9.32 12.38 6.48
C GLU A 49 -7.80 12.13 6.49
N ASP A 50 -7.13 12.29 7.63
CA ASP A 50 -5.71 11.97 7.80
C ASP A 50 -5.42 10.48 7.58
N LEU A 51 -6.24 9.59 8.15
CA LEU A 51 -6.12 8.14 7.95
C LEU A 51 -6.39 7.73 6.49
N LEU A 52 -7.40 8.34 5.86
CA LEU A 52 -7.70 8.07 4.45
C LEU A 52 -6.53 8.46 3.52
N HIS A 53 -5.86 9.57 3.81
CA HIS A 53 -4.67 10.01 3.08
C HIS A 53 -3.40 9.18 3.36
N GLN A 54 -3.37 8.36 4.42
CA GLN A 54 -2.30 7.38 4.65
C GLN A 54 -2.50 6.11 3.83
N MET A 55 -3.75 5.76 3.49
CA MET A 55 -4.07 4.56 2.72
C MET A 55 -4.22 4.80 1.22
N LEU A 56 -4.61 6.01 0.80
CA LEU A 56 -4.91 6.35 -0.59
C LEU A 56 -4.37 7.74 -0.97
N PRO A 57 -4.04 7.95 -2.26
CA PRO A 57 -3.67 9.28 -2.76
C PRO A 57 -4.71 10.36 -2.46
N LYS A 58 -4.26 11.58 -2.18
CA LYS A 58 -5.15 12.73 -1.89
C LYS A 58 -6.17 13.00 -3.00
N SER A 59 -5.77 12.88 -4.26
CA SER A 59 -6.64 13.03 -5.43
C SER A 59 -7.75 11.97 -5.45
N VAL A 60 -7.40 10.70 -5.21
CA VAL A 60 -8.28 9.53 -5.17
C VAL A 60 -9.23 9.60 -3.95
N ALA A 61 -8.70 9.87 -2.76
CA ALA A 61 -9.46 10.06 -1.52
C ALA A 61 -10.52 11.17 -1.65
N LYS A 62 -10.17 12.30 -2.30
CA LYS A 62 -11.09 13.41 -2.57
C LYS A 62 -12.26 13.00 -3.48
N GLN A 63 -12.03 12.13 -4.47
CA GLN A 63 -13.08 11.61 -5.34
C GLN A 63 -14.00 10.63 -4.61
N LEU A 64 -13.44 9.67 -3.87
CA LEU A 64 -14.21 8.73 -3.04
C LEU A 64 -15.12 9.44 -2.03
N ARG A 65 -14.61 10.48 -1.35
CA ARG A 65 -15.40 11.32 -0.43
C ARG A 65 -16.58 12.02 -1.12
N GLN A 66 -16.47 12.33 -2.41
CA GLN A 66 -17.56 12.88 -3.22
C GLN A 66 -18.53 11.80 -3.74
N HIS A 67 -18.39 10.54 -3.31
CA HIS A 67 -19.14 9.37 -3.81
C HIS A 67 -19.01 9.20 -5.34
N LYS A 68 -17.90 9.68 -5.92
CA LYS A 68 -17.59 9.53 -7.33
C LYS A 68 -16.88 8.20 -7.57
N HIS A 69 -17.22 7.55 -8.67
CA HIS A 69 -16.44 6.45 -9.20
C HIS A 69 -15.05 6.98 -9.60
N VAL A 70 -13.99 6.32 -9.14
CA VAL A 70 -12.62 6.63 -9.56
C VAL A 70 -12.31 5.76 -10.76
N GLU A 71 -12.33 6.37 -11.94
CA GLU A 71 -11.98 5.68 -13.18
C GLU A 71 -10.47 5.39 -13.25
N ALA A 72 -10.10 4.38 -14.05
CA ALA A 72 -8.71 4.07 -14.31
C ALA A 72 -8.10 5.10 -15.26
N GLU A 73 -6.95 5.66 -14.91
CA GLU A 73 -6.23 6.66 -15.69
C GLU A 73 -5.02 6.02 -16.38
N SER A 74 -4.78 6.40 -17.65
CA SER A 74 -3.60 5.98 -18.42
C SER A 74 -2.50 7.04 -18.34
N TYR A 75 -1.31 6.64 -17.89
CA TYR A 75 -0.13 7.48 -17.74
C TYR A 75 0.90 7.08 -18.80
N GLU A 76 1.28 8.01 -19.67
CA GLU A 76 2.18 7.75 -20.80
C GLU A 76 3.64 7.51 -20.38
N LYS A 77 4.05 8.17 -19.29
CA LYS A 77 5.38 8.02 -18.68
C LYS A 77 5.24 8.02 -17.17
N VAL A 78 5.69 6.93 -16.55
CA VAL A 78 6.02 6.85 -15.14
C VAL A 78 7.39 6.19 -15.00
N THR A 79 8.03 6.38 -13.86
CA THR A 79 9.19 5.57 -13.48
C THR A 79 8.83 4.74 -12.25
N ILE A 80 9.05 3.43 -12.35
CA ILE A 80 8.75 2.46 -11.30
C ILE A 80 10.07 1.92 -10.75
N PHE A 81 10.20 1.97 -9.43
CA PHE A 81 11.23 1.33 -8.63
C PHE A 81 10.67 0.06 -8.01
N PHE A 82 11.39 -1.04 -8.16
CA PHE A 82 11.24 -2.26 -7.36
C PHE A 82 12.51 -2.51 -6.57
N SER A 83 12.36 -2.96 -5.33
CA SER A 83 13.46 -3.54 -4.57
C SER A 83 13.03 -4.77 -3.78
N ASP A 84 14.01 -5.59 -3.43
CA ASP A 84 13.85 -6.91 -2.82
C ASP A 84 15.03 -7.25 -1.89
N ILE A 85 14.81 -8.02 -0.83
CA ILE A 85 15.87 -8.36 0.13
C ILE A 85 16.65 -9.58 -0.36
N VAL A 86 17.97 -9.41 -0.54
CA VAL A 86 18.86 -10.50 -0.97
C VAL A 86 18.84 -11.63 0.06
N GLY A 87 18.35 -12.80 -0.34
CA GLY A 87 18.34 -14.00 0.49
C GLY A 87 17.27 -14.03 1.58
N PHE A 88 16.18 -13.24 1.44
CA PHE A 88 15.09 -13.19 2.43
C PHE A 88 14.55 -14.56 2.85
N THR A 89 14.38 -15.51 1.92
CA THR A 89 13.92 -16.87 2.23
C THR A 89 14.88 -17.59 3.19
N SER A 90 16.20 -17.45 2.99
CA SER A 90 17.21 -18.07 3.86
C SER A 90 17.29 -17.37 5.23
N ILE A 91 17.17 -16.03 5.24
CA ILE A 91 17.12 -15.25 6.49
C ILE A 91 15.89 -15.68 7.29
N SER A 92 14.69 -15.54 6.73
CA SER A 92 13.41 -15.86 7.39
C SER A 92 13.30 -17.31 7.87
N ALA A 93 13.88 -18.28 7.15
CA ALA A 93 13.95 -19.68 7.60
C ALA A 93 14.84 -19.89 8.85
N SER A 94 15.78 -18.98 9.11
CA SER A 94 16.65 -18.99 10.31
C SER A 94 16.15 -18.09 11.45
N CYS A 95 15.09 -17.31 11.21
CA CYS A 95 14.47 -16.42 12.19
C CYS A 95 13.28 -17.09 12.90
N THR A 96 12.91 -16.57 14.08
CA THR A 96 11.52 -16.68 14.53
C THR A 96 10.62 -15.74 13.71
N PRO A 97 9.34 -16.05 13.47
CA PRO A 97 8.43 -15.17 12.73
C PRO A 97 8.34 -13.74 13.29
N LEU A 98 8.43 -13.60 14.62
CA LEU A 98 8.44 -12.30 15.29
C LEU A 98 9.65 -11.44 14.89
N GLN A 99 10.84 -12.05 14.78
CA GLN A 99 12.06 -11.37 14.34
C GLN A 99 12.02 -10.99 12.85
N VAL A 100 11.35 -11.78 12.00
CA VAL A 100 11.12 -11.42 10.58
C VAL A 100 10.25 -10.17 10.48
N VAL A 101 9.14 -10.14 11.24
CA VAL A 101 8.24 -8.98 11.27
C VAL A 101 8.96 -7.74 11.80
N GLU A 102 9.72 -7.84 12.88
CA GLU A 102 10.54 -6.73 13.40
C GLU A 102 11.55 -6.25 12.34
N MET A 103 12.31 -7.14 11.71
CA MET A 103 13.28 -6.79 10.66
C MET A 103 12.64 -6.06 9.48
N LEU A 104 11.53 -6.57 8.93
CA LEU A 104 10.81 -5.94 7.81
C LEU A 104 10.27 -4.56 8.19
N ASN A 105 9.73 -4.44 9.40
CA ASN A 105 9.17 -3.20 9.92
C ASN A 105 10.26 -2.14 10.17
N ASN A 106 11.44 -2.52 10.65
CA ASN A 106 12.61 -1.64 10.75
C ASN A 106 13.04 -1.11 9.37
N LEU A 107 13.08 -2.01 8.37
CA LEU A 107 13.43 -1.67 6.99
C LEU A 107 12.40 -0.71 6.37
N TYR A 108 11.11 -1.02 6.48
CA TYR A 108 10.04 -0.18 5.92
C TYR A 108 9.92 1.17 6.63
N MET A 109 10.12 1.26 7.95
CA MET A 109 10.24 2.57 8.59
C MET A 109 11.39 3.41 8.01
N CYS A 110 12.54 2.77 7.76
CA CYS A 110 13.69 3.45 7.18
C CYS A 110 13.35 3.98 5.78
N PHE A 111 12.75 3.14 4.94
CA PHE A 111 12.35 3.52 3.59
C PHE A 111 11.25 4.57 3.57
N ASP A 112 10.18 4.40 4.36
CA ASP A 112 9.06 5.34 4.49
C ASP A 112 9.55 6.74 4.94
N THR A 113 10.50 6.78 5.88
CA THR A 113 11.10 8.04 6.34
C THR A 113 11.96 8.73 5.27
N ARG A 114 12.60 7.98 4.36
CA ARG A 114 13.36 8.57 3.25
C ARG A 114 12.45 9.01 2.11
N ILE A 115 11.44 8.21 1.72
CA ILE A 115 10.56 8.56 0.59
C ILE A 115 9.70 9.80 0.84
N ASP A 116 9.42 10.16 2.10
CA ASP A 116 8.79 11.43 2.52
C ASP A 116 9.45 12.69 1.89
N SER A 117 10.71 12.60 1.44
CA SER A 117 11.50 13.71 0.87
C SER A 117 11.47 13.83 -0.67
N TYR A 118 10.76 12.95 -1.37
CA TYR A 118 10.74 12.88 -2.84
C TYR A 118 9.30 12.92 -3.38
N ASP A 119 9.14 13.32 -4.64
CA ASP A 119 7.83 13.33 -5.33
C ASP A 119 7.49 11.92 -5.85
N VAL A 120 7.16 11.02 -4.92
CA VAL A 120 6.95 9.59 -5.14
C VAL A 120 5.74 9.04 -4.39
N TYR A 121 5.16 7.94 -4.89
CA TYR A 121 4.06 7.22 -4.29
C TYR A 121 4.43 5.75 -4.02
N LYS A 122 4.22 5.30 -2.78
CA LYS A 122 4.42 3.91 -2.34
C LYS A 122 3.23 3.04 -2.79
N VAL A 123 3.51 1.94 -3.48
CA VAL A 123 2.48 0.98 -3.91
C VAL A 123 2.47 -0.20 -2.94
N GLU A 124 1.28 -0.61 -2.48
CA GLU A 124 1.15 -1.75 -1.57
C GLU A 124 1.45 -3.09 -2.28
N THR A 125 2.58 -3.69 -1.92
CA THR A 125 3.07 -5.00 -2.40
C THR A 125 2.67 -6.17 -1.48
N ILE A 126 3.14 -7.37 -1.83
CA ILE A 126 3.05 -8.60 -1.01
C ILE A 126 4.48 -9.12 -0.83
N GLY A 127 4.81 -9.57 0.38
CA GLY A 127 6.15 -10.11 0.71
C GLY A 127 7.10 -9.03 1.21
N ASP A 128 8.39 -9.23 0.98
CA ASP A 128 9.48 -8.33 1.34
C ASP A 128 9.77 -7.26 0.27
N ALA A 129 9.30 -7.46 -0.96
CA ALA A 129 9.45 -6.52 -2.06
C ALA A 129 8.83 -5.13 -1.76
N TYR A 130 9.55 -4.07 -2.10
CA TYR A 130 9.13 -2.68 -1.88
C TYR A 130 9.02 -1.94 -3.23
N MET A 131 7.83 -1.45 -3.55
CA MET A 131 7.52 -0.81 -4.84
C MET A 131 7.17 0.67 -4.65
N VAL A 132 7.80 1.53 -5.44
CA VAL A 132 7.58 2.98 -5.44
C VAL A 132 7.50 3.46 -6.89
N VAL A 133 6.67 4.47 -7.14
CA VAL A 133 6.45 5.03 -8.48
C VAL A 133 6.46 6.56 -8.43
N SER A 134 6.90 7.20 -9.51
CA SER A 134 6.78 8.64 -9.72
C SER A 134 6.20 8.94 -11.11
N GLY A 135 5.59 10.12 -11.26
CA GLY A 135 4.79 10.51 -12.44
C GLY A 135 3.31 10.12 -12.36
N LEU A 136 2.94 9.40 -11.29
CA LEU A 136 1.56 9.19 -10.84
C LEU A 136 1.56 9.13 -9.29
N PRO A 137 0.43 9.32 -8.61
CA PRO A 137 -0.91 9.64 -9.14
C PRO A 137 -1.02 11.08 -9.65
N GLU A 138 -0.13 11.98 -9.22
CA GLU A 138 0.02 13.31 -9.82
C GLU A 138 1.18 13.31 -10.84
N ARG A 139 0.98 14.00 -11.96
CA ARG A 139 1.91 13.99 -13.09
C ARG A 139 2.97 15.09 -12.91
N ASN A 140 4.24 14.72 -12.90
CA ASN A 140 5.36 15.64 -12.63
C ASN A 140 6.25 15.95 -13.85
N GLY A 141 5.76 15.71 -15.06
CA GLY A 141 6.50 15.93 -16.31
C GLY A 141 7.63 14.92 -16.48
N ASP A 142 8.78 15.33 -17.01
CA ASP A 142 9.95 14.43 -17.14
C ASP A 142 10.71 14.19 -15.80
N ARG A 143 10.27 14.78 -14.67
CA ARG A 143 10.96 14.64 -13.36
C ARG A 143 10.85 13.24 -12.75
N HIS A 144 9.89 12.41 -13.16
CA HIS A 144 9.63 11.10 -12.55
C HIS A 144 10.88 10.20 -12.45
N ALA A 145 11.78 10.26 -13.43
CA ALA A 145 12.98 9.44 -13.44
C ALA A 145 14.01 9.95 -12.43
N ASP A 146 14.17 11.28 -12.33
CA ASP A 146 15.11 11.96 -11.46
C ASP A 146 14.77 11.76 -9.96
N GLU A 147 13.49 11.90 -9.60
CA GLU A 147 12.98 11.62 -8.25
C GLU A 147 13.28 10.17 -7.83
N ILE A 148 12.95 9.20 -8.69
CA ILE A 148 13.18 7.78 -8.42
C ILE A 148 14.68 7.44 -8.39
N ALA A 149 15.51 8.05 -9.24
CA ALA A 149 16.94 7.79 -9.26
C ALA A 149 17.65 8.29 -7.99
N LYS A 150 17.32 9.50 -7.51
CA LYS A 150 17.81 10.03 -6.22
C LYS A 150 17.34 9.18 -5.05
N MET A 151 16.04 8.89 -5.00
CA MET A 151 15.45 8.02 -3.98
C MET A 151 16.14 6.63 -3.96
N ALA A 152 16.34 5.99 -5.11
CA ALA A 152 16.97 4.68 -5.20
C ALA A 152 18.41 4.68 -4.65
N LEU A 153 19.19 5.72 -4.95
CA LEU A 153 20.54 5.90 -4.41
C LEU A 153 20.53 6.05 -2.88
N ASP A 154 19.59 6.81 -2.33
CA ASP A 154 19.47 7.00 -0.88
C ASP A 154 18.98 5.72 -0.16
N LEU A 155 17.96 5.04 -0.67
CA LEU A 155 17.45 3.77 -0.11
C LEU A 155 18.51 2.66 -0.11
N VAL A 156 19.24 2.52 -1.23
CA VAL A 156 20.33 1.54 -1.33
C VAL A 156 21.49 1.91 -0.41
N ALA A 157 21.77 3.19 -0.15
CA ALA A 157 22.77 3.54 0.86
C ALA A 157 22.29 3.28 2.29
N ALA A 158 21.05 3.67 2.61
CA ALA A 158 20.46 3.56 3.94
C ALA A 158 20.35 2.11 4.44
N VAL A 159 20.01 1.15 3.57
CA VAL A 159 19.87 -0.27 3.95
C VAL A 159 21.15 -0.86 4.57
N ARG A 160 22.33 -0.34 4.22
CA ARG A 160 23.63 -0.77 4.79
C ARG A 160 23.75 -0.50 6.29
N GLN A 161 22.98 0.45 6.81
CA GLN A 161 22.93 0.81 8.22
C GLN A 161 21.94 -0.05 9.02
N VAL A 162 21.03 -0.76 8.34
CA VAL A 162 20.01 -1.60 8.99
C VAL A 162 20.65 -2.93 9.42
N SER A 163 20.71 -3.14 10.74
CA SER A 163 21.15 -4.39 11.35
C SER A 163 20.03 -5.42 11.36
N ILE A 164 20.39 -6.69 11.16
CA ILE A 164 19.48 -7.82 11.35
C ILE A 164 19.44 -8.12 12.87
N PRO A 165 18.28 -8.03 13.56
CA PRO A 165 18.24 -8.05 15.03
C PRO A 165 18.90 -9.26 15.71
N HIS A 166 18.90 -10.41 15.03
CA HIS A 166 19.43 -11.69 15.50
C HIS A 166 20.73 -12.11 14.79
N MET A 167 21.23 -11.33 13.83
CA MET A 167 22.51 -11.54 13.14
C MET A 167 23.29 -10.22 13.07
N PRO A 168 23.86 -9.74 14.20
CA PRO A 168 24.47 -8.40 14.29
C PRO A 168 25.68 -8.20 13.36
N ASN A 169 26.33 -9.29 12.95
CA ASN A 169 27.47 -9.29 12.02
C ASN A 169 27.05 -9.27 10.54
N GLN A 170 25.77 -9.53 10.24
CA GLN A 170 25.23 -9.47 8.88
C GLN A 170 24.49 -8.14 8.67
N ARG A 171 24.50 -7.67 7.43
CA ARG A 171 23.75 -6.49 6.99
C ARG A 171 22.79 -6.89 5.90
N LEU A 172 21.62 -6.24 5.89
CA LEU A 172 20.69 -6.39 4.79
C LEU A 172 21.33 -5.86 3.51
N GLN A 173 21.13 -6.60 2.42
CA GLN A 173 21.50 -6.20 1.07
C GLN A 173 20.23 -6.13 0.24
N LEU A 174 20.15 -5.10 -0.60
CA LEU A 174 18.98 -4.82 -1.41
C LEU A 174 19.32 -5.06 -2.88
N ARG A 175 18.43 -5.73 -3.64
CA ARG A 175 18.40 -5.59 -5.11
C ARG A 175 17.50 -4.42 -5.44
N ALA A 176 17.88 -3.62 -6.43
CA ALA A 176 17.04 -2.54 -6.93
C ALA A 176 16.95 -2.59 -8.45
N GLY A 177 15.75 -2.35 -8.98
CA GLY A 177 15.42 -2.29 -10.39
C GLY A 177 14.57 -1.06 -10.70
N ILE A 178 14.89 -0.35 -11.79
CA ILE A 178 14.15 0.81 -12.26
C ILE A 178 13.80 0.64 -13.73
N HIS A 179 12.55 0.92 -14.08
CA HIS A 179 12.10 1.00 -15.47
C HIS A 179 11.14 2.18 -15.67
N THR A 180 11.19 2.80 -16.84
CA THR A 180 10.38 3.94 -17.24
C THR A 180 9.51 3.54 -18.43
N GLY A 181 8.20 3.80 -18.35
CA GLY A 181 7.27 3.47 -19.43
C GLY A 181 5.81 3.81 -19.10
N PRO A 182 4.87 3.45 -19.98
CA PRO A 182 3.45 3.72 -19.79
C PRO A 182 2.79 2.70 -18.84
N CYS A 183 1.83 3.16 -18.02
CA CYS A 183 1.00 2.27 -17.21
C CYS A 183 -0.44 2.80 -17.06
N VAL A 184 -1.37 1.91 -16.70
CA VAL A 184 -2.71 2.28 -16.26
C VAL A 184 -2.78 2.13 -14.75
N ALA A 185 -3.40 3.07 -14.04
CA ALA A 185 -3.62 2.95 -12.60
C ALA A 185 -5.04 3.34 -12.19
N GLY A 186 -5.56 2.70 -11.14
CA GLY A 186 -6.93 2.90 -10.69
C GLY A 186 -7.24 2.14 -9.40
N ILE A 187 -8.45 2.32 -8.86
CA ILE A 187 -8.89 1.57 -7.67
C ILE A 187 -9.33 0.16 -8.06
N VAL A 188 -8.88 -0.83 -7.30
CA VAL A 188 -9.38 -2.20 -7.33
C VAL A 188 -9.98 -2.56 -5.99
N GLY A 189 -11.17 -3.19 -6.01
CA GLY A 189 -11.88 -3.68 -4.83
C GLY A 189 -12.88 -2.68 -4.25
N TYR A 190 -14.06 -3.19 -3.86
CA TYR A 190 -15.14 -2.36 -3.29
C TYR A 190 -15.04 -2.20 -1.77
N LYS A 191 -14.78 -3.30 -1.04
CA LYS A 191 -14.70 -3.28 0.44
C LYS A 191 -13.33 -2.85 0.98
N MET A 192 -12.27 -3.13 0.23
CA MET A 192 -10.88 -2.77 0.53
C MET A 192 -10.29 -2.15 -0.74
N PRO A 193 -10.56 -0.86 -1.02
CA PRO A 193 -10.09 -0.19 -2.22
C PRO A 193 -8.57 -0.03 -2.16
N ARG A 194 -7.85 -0.60 -3.14
CA ARG A 194 -6.40 -0.44 -3.31
C ARG A 194 -6.12 0.30 -4.61
N TYR A 195 -5.22 1.28 -4.57
CA TYR A 195 -4.77 1.95 -5.78
C TYR A 195 -3.68 1.10 -6.45
N CYS A 196 -4.02 0.45 -7.56
CA CYS A 196 -3.20 -0.55 -8.22
C CYS A 196 -2.68 -0.05 -9.57
N LEU A 197 -1.48 -0.48 -9.94
CA LEU A 197 -0.84 -0.20 -11.23
C LEU A 197 -0.88 -1.46 -12.11
N PHE A 198 -1.16 -1.25 -13.39
CA PHE A 198 -1.26 -2.28 -14.41
C PHE A 198 -0.49 -1.88 -15.66
N GLY A 199 0.05 -2.88 -16.35
CA GLY A 199 0.80 -2.69 -17.58
C GLY A 199 2.17 -3.37 -17.53
N ASP A 200 2.73 -3.54 -18.72
CA ASP A 200 3.99 -4.27 -18.92
C ASP A 200 5.21 -3.55 -18.31
N THR A 201 5.12 -2.23 -18.08
CA THR A 201 6.12 -1.46 -17.32
C THR A 201 6.30 -1.99 -15.89
N VAL A 202 5.23 -2.44 -15.22
CA VAL A 202 5.33 -3.05 -13.87
C VAL A 202 6.13 -4.36 -13.93
N ASN A 203 5.82 -5.22 -14.91
CA ASN A 203 6.52 -6.49 -15.11
C ASN A 203 8.00 -6.25 -15.43
N THR A 204 8.30 -5.31 -16.34
CA THR A 204 9.67 -5.00 -16.76
C THR A 204 10.50 -4.42 -15.61
N ALA A 205 9.91 -3.56 -14.76
CA ALA A 205 10.56 -3.05 -13.55
C ALA A 205 10.93 -4.19 -12.56
N SER A 206 10.02 -5.14 -12.33
CA SER A 206 10.29 -6.34 -11.53
C SER A 206 11.37 -7.24 -12.16
N ARG A 207 11.50 -7.29 -13.49
CA ARG A 207 12.64 -7.97 -14.14
C ARG A 207 13.96 -7.23 -13.99
N MET A 208 13.96 -5.90 -13.97
CA MET A 208 15.16 -5.13 -13.64
C MET A 208 15.63 -5.43 -12.21
N GLU A 209 14.72 -5.52 -11.24
CA GLU A 209 15.07 -5.88 -9.85
C GLU A 209 15.61 -7.32 -9.78
N SER A 210 14.85 -8.31 -10.26
CA SER A 210 15.19 -9.72 -10.06
C SER A 210 16.45 -10.16 -10.81
N THR A 211 16.83 -9.46 -11.89
CA THR A 211 18.12 -9.64 -12.58
C THR A 211 19.23 -8.71 -12.07
N SER A 212 18.96 -7.84 -11.11
CA SER A 212 19.95 -6.95 -10.48
C SER A 212 20.96 -7.72 -9.63
N LEU A 213 22.11 -7.09 -9.37
CA LEU A 213 23.10 -7.60 -8.44
C LEU A 213 22.85 -7.03 -7.04
N PRO A 214 23.21 -7.75 -5.96
CA PRO A 214 23.17 -7.23 -4.60
C PRO A 214 23.83 -5.86 -4.50
N GLN A 215 23.15 -4.92 -3.83
CA GLN A 215 23.64 -3.58 -3.56
C GLN A 215 23.87 -2.70 -4.80
N ARG A 216 23.26 -3.05 -5.96
CA ARG A 216 23.27 -2.25 -7.18
C ARG A 216 21.87 -1.91 -7.66
N ILE A 217 21.77 -0.79 -8.38
CA ILE A 217 20.54 -0.30 -9.00
C ILE A 217 20.63 -0.60 -10.50
N HIS A 218 19.80 -1.53 -10.97
CA HIS A 218 19.72 -1.93 -12.36
C HIS A 218 18.64 -1.10 -13.08
N THR A 219 18.96 -0.55 -14.24
CA THR A 219 18.04 0.34 -14.98
C THR A 219 17.89 -0.10 -16.44
N SER A 220 16.67 0.07 -16.97
CA SER A 220 16.40 -0.21 -18.38
C SER A 220 16.94 0.88 -19.31
N SER A 221 16.93 0.61 -20.62
CA SER A 221 17.31 1.60 -21.64
C SER A 221 16.40 2.84 -21.64
N GLU A 222 15.11 2.67 -21.38
CA GLU A 222 14.13 3.76 -21.31
C GLU A 222 14.39 4.68 -20.10
N THR A 223 14.77 4.11 -18.95
CA THR A 223 15.19 4.89 -17.78
C THR A 223 16.52 5.61 -18.04
N TYR A 224 17.49 4.94 -18.67
CA TYR A 224 18.73 5.58 -19.11
C TYR A 224 18.47 6.81 -20.00
N LEU A 225 17.60 6.67 -21.01
CA LEU A 225 17.22 7.78 -21.91
C LEU A 225 16.47 8.92 -21.20
N ALA A 226 15.72 8.62 -20.14
CA ALA A 226 15.09 9.65 -19.31
C ALA A 226 16.12 10.43 -18.47
N LEU A 227 17.14 9.76 -17.92
CA LEU A 227 18.14 10.33 -17.01
C LEU A 227 19.33 11.00 -17.72
N ILE A 228 19.67 10.60 -18.95
CA ILE A 228 20.88 11.07 -19.64
C ILE A 228 20.80 12.55 -20.07
N LYS A 229 19.58 13.11 -20.17
CA LYS A 229 19.30 14.48 -20.67
C LYS A 229 20.17 15.55 -19.98
N ASP A 230 20.25 15.49 -18.66
CA ASP A 230 20.94 16.51 -17.85
C ASP A 230 22.40 16.14 -17.54
N ASN A 231 22.86 14.96 -17.99
CA ASN A 231 24.20 14.40 -17.72
C ASN A 231 24.60 14.46 -16.22
N ALA A 232 23.62 14.46 -15.32
CA ALA A 232 23.84 14.59 -13.88
C ALA A 232 24.16 13.24 -13.21
N TYR A 233 23.77 12.13 -13.84
CA TYR A 233 23.92 10.77 -13.35
C TYR A 233 25.16 10.07 -13.90
N ASP A 234 25.73 9.17 -13.10
CA ASP A 234 26.73 8.19 -13.55
C ASP A 234 26.02 6.86 -13.84
N LEU A 235 25.98 6.52 -15.13
CA LEU A 235 25.24 5.39 -15.68
C LEU A 235 26.17 4.51 -16.51
N GLN A 236 26.54 3.34 -15.97
CA GLN A 236 27.45 2.41 -16.63
C GLN A 236 26.67 1.38 -17.46
N LEU A 237 27.04 1.17 -18.72
CA LEU A 237 26.48 0.08 -19.53
C LEU A 237 26.78 -1.28 -18.87
N ARG A 238 25.74 -2.04 -18.52
CA ARG A 238 25.86 -3.44 -18.07
C ARG A 238 26.07 -4.39 -19.25
N GLY A 239 25.49 -4.04 -20.40
CA GLY A 239 25.45 -4.84 -21.62
C GLY A 239 24.06 -5.39 -21.91
N GLU A 240 24.02 -6.34 -22.83
CA GLU A 240 22.81 -7.03 -23.25
C GLU A 240 22.44 -8.13 -22.25
N ILE A 241 21.25 -8.06 -21.66
CA ILE A 241 20.71 -9.04 -20.72
C ILE A 241 19.43 -9.64 -21.30
N GLU A 242 19.27 -10.96 -21.17
CA GLU A 242 18.03 -11.63 -21.53
C GLU A 242 16.97 -11.45 -20.44
N VAL A 243 15.86 -10.82 -20.81
CA VAL A 243 14.76 -10.48 -19.92
C VAL A 243 13.50 -11.22 -20.36
N LYS A 244 12.96 -12.06 -19.46
CA LYS A 244 11.81 -12.92 -19.72
C LYS A 244 10.61 -12.11 -20.24
N GLY A 245 10.18 -12.42 -21.47
CA GLY A 245 9.07 -11.74 -22.17
C GLY A 245 9.46 -10.52 -23.00
N LYS A 246 10.70 -10.02 -22.85
CA LYS A 246 11.28 -8.94 -23.67
C LYS A 246 12.36 -9.41 -24.63
N GLY A 247 12.97 -10.56 -24.36
CA GLY A 247 14.15 -11.02 -25.08
C GLY A 247 15.38 -10.26 -24.61
N LYS A 248 16.32 -10.05 -25.51
CA LYS A 248 17.59 -9.35 -25.25
C LYS A 248 17.38 -7.83 -25.20
N MET A 249 17.85 -7.18 -24.13
CA MET A 249 17.80 -5.72 -23.99
C MET A 249 19.09 -5.16 -23.38
N ASN A 250 19.51 -3.98 -23.86
CA ASN A 250 20.59 -3.23 -23.24
C ASN A 250 20.12 -2.65 -21.90
N THR A 251 20.99 -2.76 -20.90
CA THR A 251 20.69 -2.34 -19.53
C THR A 251 21.90 -1.64 -18.91
N TYR A 252 21.64 -0.89 -17.84
CA TYR A 252 22.62 0.01 -17.23
C TYR A 252 22.63 -0.16 -15.71
N TRP A 253 23.75 0.20 -15.09
CA TRP A 253 23.87 0.38 -13.65
C TRP A 253 23.79 1.87 -13.34
N LEU A 254 22.88 2.26 -12.45
CA LEU A 254 22.92 3.58 -11.83
C LEU A 254 23.92 3.53 -10.67
N ILE A 255 25.05 4.23 -10.83
CA ILE A 255 26.18 4.21 -9.90
C ILE A 255 26.11 5.39 -8.92
N GLY A 256 25.71 6.57 -9.39
CA GLY A 256 25.65 7.78 -8.58
C GLY A 256 25.12 9.00 -9.33
N HIS A 257 25.20 10.16 -8.67
CA HIS A 257 24.79 11.45 -9.22
C HIS A 257 25.77 12.55 -8.79
N LYS A 258 26.26 13.34 -9.75
CA LYS A 258 27.41 14.25 -9.60
C LYS A 258 27.17 15.35 -8.57
N ASN A 259 25.93 15.82 -8.44
CA ASN A 259 25.55 16.94 -7.56
C ASN A 259 24.70 16.48 -6.35
N TYR A 260 24.72 15.19 -6.00
CA TYR A 260 23.90 14.67 -4.89
C TYR A 260 24.75 13.77 -4.00
N SER A 261 25.22 14.34 -2.90
CA SER A 261 25.71 13.55 -1.77
C SER A 261 24.52 12.84 -1.13
N VAL A 262 24.52 11.51 -1.18
CA VAL A 262 23.67 10.67 -0.33
C VAL A 262 23.76 11.18 1.11
N GLN A 263 22.61 11.40 1.76
CA GLN A 263 22.57 11.80 3.16
C GLN A 263 22.94 10.61 4.07
N ASN A 264 24.26 10.42 4.23
CA ASN A 264 24.87 9.40 5.09
C ASN A 264 24.63 9.64 6.59
N ASP A 265 24.02 10.77 6.96
CA ASP A 265 23.88 11.18 8.36
C ASP A 265 22.83 10.36 9.12
N SER A 266 23.35 9.50 9.99
CA SER A 266 22.85 9.20 11.34
C SER A 266 21.42 8.65 11.53
N LEU A 267 20.62 8.50 10.47
CA LEU A 267 19.28 7.88 10.53
C LEU A 267 19.37 6.35 10.61
N VAL A 268 20.05 5.84 11.64
CA VAL A 268 19.88 4.46 12.10
C VAL A 268 18.48 4.36 12.69
N CYS A 269 17.53 3.93 11.87
CA CYS A 269 16.12 3.81 12.21
C CYS A 269 15.89 2.71 13.25
N HIS A 270 16.10 3.05 14.51
CA HIS A 270 15.74 2.20 15.63
C HIS A 270 14.20 2.14 15.70
N TRP A 271 13.65 0.93 15.56
CA TRP A 271 12.23 0.72 15.82
C TRP A 271 11.93 0.97 17.29
N ASN A 272 11.16 2.02 17.52
CA ASN A 272 10.49 2.26 18.77
C ASN A 272 8.99 2.15 18.48
N PRO A 273 8.26 1.17 19.04
CA PRO A 273 6.81 1.05 18.82
C PRO A 273 6.02 2.29 19.30
N ASN A 274 6.65 3.20 20.06
CA ASN A 274 6.07 4.49 20.44
C ASN A 274 6.37 5.64 19.45
N MET A 275 7.26 5.50 18.47
CA MET A 275 7.56 6.58 17.50
C MET A 275 6.35 6.90 16.60
N ALA A 276 5.58 5.88 16.19
CA ALA A 276 4.35 6.07 15.42
C ALA A 276 3.31 6.97 16.13
N ARG A 277 3.36 7.07 17.47
CA ARG A 277 2.50 7.97 18.25
C ARG A 277 3.04 9.40 18.38
N LYS A 278 4.33 9.66 18.14
CA LYS A 278 4.98 10.96 18.42
C LYS A 278 4.95 11.97 17.28
N LYS A 279 4.76 11.57 16.01
CA LYS A 279 4.81 12.51 14.85
C LYS A 279 3.64 13.53 14.80
N LYS A 280 2.73 13.56 15.79
CA LYS A 280 1.60 14.52 15.92
C LYS A 280 1.32 15.10 17.32
N THR A 281 2.16 14.87 18.33
CA THR A 281 2.01 15.52 19.66
C THR A 281 2.91 16.75 19.78
N ALA A 282 2.56 17.82 19.05
CA ALA A 282 3.19 19.14 19.14
C ALA A 282 2.14 20.27 19.16
N ALA A 283 0.99 20.01 19.78
CA ALA A 283 0.00 21.01 20.19
C ALA A 283 -0.92 20.38 21.25
N GLY A 284 -1.12 21.06 22.38
CA GLY A 284 -2.07 20.65 23.43
C GLY A 284 -1.43 20.09 24.70
N SER A 285 -1.75 20.71 25.83
CA SER A 285 -1.21 20.46 27.16
C SER A 285 -1.62 19.12 27.78
N GLU A 286 -0.88 18.73 28.82
CA GLU A 286 -1.12 17.54 29.64
C GLU A 286 -2.54 17.51 30.25
N VAL A 287 -3.22 16.37 30.16
CA VAL A 287 -4.33 16.02 31.05
C VAL A 287 -4.14 14.59 31.55
N SER A 288 -4.14 14.44 32.87
CA SER A 288 -3.96 13.18 33.60
C SER A 288 -5.07 12.17 33.28
N VAL A 289 -4.69 10.94 32.89
CA VAL A 289 -5.63 9.82 32.72
C VAL A 289 -6.02 9.26 34.08
N GLY A 290 -7.17 9.70 34.61
CA GLY A 290 -7.82 9.04 35.73
C GLY A 290 -8.30 7.65 35.34
N THR A 291 -7.90 6.62 36.10
CA THR A 291 -8.30 5.24 35.85
C THR A 291 -9.80 5.06 36.13
N SER A 292 -10.56 4.52 35.18
CA SER A 292 -11.95 4.13 35.41
C SER A 292 -12.29 2.91 34.57
N SER A 293 -12.26 1.75 35.23
CA SER A 293 -12.68 0.47 34.67
C SER A 293 -14.21 0.44 34.50
N VAL A 294 -14.70 0.36 33.26
CA VAL A 294 -16.12 0.18 32.98
C VAL A 294 -16.42 -1.31 32.83
N THR A 295 -17.16 -1.84 33.81
CA THR A 295 -17.66 -3.23 33.80
C THR A 295 -18.75 -3.38 32.73
N VAL A 296 -18.60 -4.36 31.83
CA VAL A 296 -19.65 -4.70 30.85
C VAL A 296 -20.74 -5.54 31.55
N GLN A 297 -21.93 -4.98 31.70
CA GLN A 297 -23.14 -5.75 32.03
C GLN A 297 -24.02 -5.93 30.80
N SER A 298 -24.16 -7.19 30.36
CA SER A 298 -25.11 -7.60 29.34
C SER A 298 -26.52 -7.71 29.92
N LEU A 299 -27.50 -7.03 29.34
CA LEU A 299 -28.93 -7.22 29.66
C LEU A 299 -29.76 -7.17 28.38
N SER A 300 -30.84 -7.96 28.34
CA SER A 300 -31.56 -8.29 27.12
C SER A 300 -33.08 -8.10 27.22
N LYS A 301 -33.67 -7.67 26.09
CA LYS A 301 -35.06 -7.89 25.63
C LYS A 301 -36.25 -7.08 26.20
N ASN A 302 -37.04 -6.58 25.23
CA ASN A 302 -38.52 -6.45 25.15
C ASN A 302 -39.28 -5.21 25.67
N ALA A 303 -39.75 -4.38 24.73
CA ALA A 303 -41.12 -3.82 24.57
C ALA A 303 -41.17 -3.07 23.20
N THR A 304 -41.95 -3.35 22.13
CA THR A 304 -43.39 -3.63 21.86
C THR A 304 -44.21 -2.40 21.37
N THR A 305 -44.11 -2.11 20.06
CA THR A 305 -45.22 -1.65 19.14
C THR A 305 -45.76 -0.19 19.19
N PRO A 306 -46.68 0.25 18.28
CA PRO A 306 -46.53 0.35 16.81
C PRO A 306 -47.17 1.63 16.15
N VAL A 307 -46.84 1.96 14.89
CA VAL A 307 -47.74 2.71 13.96
C VAL A 307 -47.55 2.22 12.51
N SER A 308 -48.62 2.27 11.70
CA SER A 308 -48.87 1.51 10.46
C SER A 308 -48.81 2.30 9.13
N LEU A 309 -48.56 1.60 8.02
CA LEU A 309 -48.88 2.03 6.64
C LEU A 309 -50.34 1.75 6.27
N PRO A 310 -50.88 2.40 5.22
CA PRO A 310 -51.92 1.84 4.34
C PRO A 310 -51.34 1.39 2.98
N SER A 311 -52.10 0.57 2.23
CA SER A 311 -51.70 0.02 0.91
C SER A 311 -52.91 -0.23 0.01
N SER A 312 -52.66 -0.35 -1.31
CA SER A 312 -53.60 -0.77 -2.39
C SER A 312 -54.66 0.27 -2.83
N VAL A 313 -55.20 0.30 -4.06
CA VAL A 313 -55.18 -0.65 -5.23
C VAL A 313 -55.27 0.16 -6.55
N LEU A 314 -54.63 -0.27 -7.67
CA LEU A 314 -55.28 -0.62 -8.96
C LEU A 314 -54.28 -1.00 -10.09
N ASN A 315 -54.65 -2.00 -10.91
CA ASN A 315 -53.97 -2.40 -12.15
C ASN A 315 -54.44 -1.58 -13.37
N GLN A 316 -53.54 -1.30 -14.34
CA GLN A 316 -53.81 -1.34 -15.79
C GLN A 316 -52.54 -1.11 -16.65
N THR A 317 -52.52 -1.69 -17.86
CA THR A 317 -51.52 -1.55 -18.94
C THR A 317 -52.21 -1.78 -20.30
N PRO A 318 -51.63 -1.45 -21.47
CA PRO A 318 -50.71 -0.35 -21.86
C PRO A 318 -51.29 0.46 -23.07
N PRO A 319 -50.53 1.32 -23.79
CA PRO A 319 -49.77 0.83 -24.96
C PRO A 319 -48.40 1.53 -25.23
N GLN A 320 -47.66 1.03 -26.23
CA GLN A 320 -46.35 1.54 -26.67
C GLN A 320 -46.42 2.68 -27.71
N PRO A 321 -45.26 3.29 -28.05
CA PRO A 321 -44.82 3.18 -29.45
C PRO A 321 -43.36 2.72 -29.66
N ARG A 322 -43.10 2.22 -30.86
CA ARG A 322 -41.84 1.61 -31.35
C ARG A 322 -40.84 2.64 -31.91
N THR A 323 -39.56 2.28 -31.91
CA THR A 323 -38.67 2.44 -33.09
C THR A 323 -37.64 1.30 -33.16
N ASN A 324 -37.46 0.71 -34.36
CA ASN A 324 -36.29 -0.11 -34.75
C ASN A 324 -35.09 0.87 -34.99
N ILE A 325 -33.81 0.54 -35.24
CA ILE A 325 -33.07 -0.45 -36.05
C ILE A 325 -31.62 -0.45 -35.47
N SER A 326 -30.74 -1.46 -35.46
CA SER A 326 -30.65 -2.86 -35.96
C SER A 326 -29.82 -3.72 -34.98
N GLY A 327 -29.76 -5.04 -35.17
CA GLY A 327 -28.85 -5.93 -34.45
C GLY A 327 -27.59 -6.33 -35.25
N LEU A 328 -26.55 -6.76 -34.54
CA LEU A 328 -25.48 -7.61 -35.07
C LEU A 328 -25.15 -8.68 -34.02
N SER A 329 -25.48 -9.94 -34.30
CA SER A 329 -25.14 -11.06 -33.42
C SER A 329 -23.76 -11.60 -33.77
N VAL A 330 -22.82 -11.58 -32.83
CA VAL A 330 -21.56 -12.33 -32.94
C VAL A 330 -21.51 -13.35 -31.82
N THR A 331 -21.71 -14.62 -32.17
CA THR A 331 -21.39 -15.76 -31.30
C THR A 331 -19.87 -15.90 -31.22
N ALA A 332 -19.30 -15.66 -30.05
CA ALA A 332 -17.90 -15.99 -29.75
C ALA A 332 -17.85 -17.35 -29.02
N GLN A 333 -17.10 -18.30 -29.57
CA GLN A 333 -16.83 -19.57 -28.92
C GLN A 333 -15.88 -19.36 -27.72
N MET A 334 -16.06 -20.17 -26.67
CA MET A 334 -15.35 -20.01 -25.40
C MET A 334 -14.08 -20.88 -25.39
N GLU A 335 -12.93 -20.30 -25.73
CA GLU A 335 -11.63 -20.89 -25.37
C GLU A 335 -11.17 -20.40 -23.98
N PRO A 336 -10.65 -21.27 -23.12
CA PRO A 336 -10.22 -20.90 -21.77
C PRO A 336 -8.82 -20.24 -21.78
N TYR A 337 -8.78 -18.91 -21.69
CA TYR A 337 -7.54 -18.17 -21.49
C TYR A 337 -6.95 -18.41 -20.08
N SER A 338 -5.99 -19.33 -19.99
CA SER A 338 -5.20 -19.56 -18.79
C SER A 338 -3.98 -18.62 -18.73
N GLY A 339 -4.11 -17.48 -18.07
CA GLY A 339 -2.96 -16.59 -17.86
C GLY A 339 -3.26 -15.36 -17.00
N ILE A 340 -2.79 -15.38 -15.74
CA ILE A 340 -2.39 -14.22 -14.91
C ILE A 340 -1.92 -14.66 -13.51
N TYR A 341 -2.42 -15.79 -12.97
CA TYR A 341 -2.15 -16.21 -11.59
C TYR A 341 -0.81 -16.95 -11.33
N SER A 342 -0.01 -17.26 -12.35
CA SER A 342 1.10 -18.23 -12.24
C SER A 342 2.42 -17.70 -11.66
N THR A 343 2.49 -16.49 -11.09
CA THR A 343 3.75 -15.94 -10.53
C THR A 343 3.64 -15.42 -9.09
N LEU A 344 2.48 -15.56 -8.43
CA LEU A 344 2.27 -15.14 -7.03
C LEU A 344 1.93 -16.31 -6.08
N GLY A 345 1.97 -17.56 -6.57
CA GLY A 345 1.50 -18.74 -5.82
C GLY A 345 2.57 -19.71 -5.31
N SER A 346 3.87 -19.41 -5.43
CA SER A 346 4.95 -20.40 -5.20
C SER A 346 5.89 -20.07 -4.03
N MET A 347 5.34 -19.70 -2.87
CA MET A 347 6.07 -19.70 -1.58
C MET A 347 5.17 -20.11 -0.39
N ILE A 348 4.57 -21.31 -0.49
CA ILE A 348 4.11 -22.07 0.70
C ILE A 348 4.70 -23.48 0.58
N GLY A 349 5.75 -23.73 1.35
CA GLY A 349 6.43 -25.04 1.46
C GLY A 349 5.78 -25.92 2.52
N GLY A 350 5.67 -27.22 2.23
CA GLY A 350 4.82 -28.15 2.96
C GLY A 350 5.24 -28.56 4.37
N LEU A 351 4.28 -29.22 5.04
CA LEU A 351 4.44 -30.13 6.17
C LEU A 351 3.31 -31.19 6.10
N GLN A 352 3.51 -32.33 6.78
CA GLN A 352 2.74 -33.59 6.71
C GLN A 352 2.85 -34.38 5.38
N GLY A 353 3.18 -35.68 5.37
CA GLY A 353 3.47 -36.57 6.51
C GLY A 353 4.15 -37.88 6.11
N ASP A 354 4.52 -38.67 7.13
CA ASP A 354 5.32 -39.90 7.05
C ASP A 354 4.77 -41.00 6.12
N GLU A 355 5.69 -41.72 5.46
CA GLU A 355 5.67 -43.18 5.46
C GLU A 355 7.12 -43.74 5.50
N SER A 356 7.34 -44.76 6.33
CA SER A 356 8.66 -45.38 6.58
C SER A 356 8.92 -46.59 5.66
N PRO A 357 10.18 -47.01 5.46
CA PRO A 357 10.53 -47.98 4.41
C PRO A 357 10.51 -49.44 4.87
N PRO A 358 10.32 -50.41 3.96
CA PRO A 358 10.69 -51.81 4.18
C PRO A 358 12.06 -52.17 3.58
N LEU A 359 12.77 -53.06 4.27
CA LEU A 359 14.08 -53.61 3.88
C LEU A 359 13.97 -54.76 2.86
N SER A 360 15.03 -54.87 2.05
CA SER A 360 15.63 -56.05 1.40
C SER A 360 14.78 -57.29 1.04
N GLN A 361 14.94 -57.76 -0.20
CA GLN A 361 15.16 -59.19 -0.45
C GLN A 361 15.94 -59.49 -1.74
N HIS A 362 16.68 -60.61 -1.71
CA HIS A 362 17.46 -61.16 -2.81
C HIS A 362 16.60 -61.53 -4.04
N ARG A 363 17.17 -61.40 -5.26
CA ARG A 363 17.47 -62.59 -6.08
C ARG A 363 18.45 -62.34 -7.23
N SER A 364 19.15 -63.42 -7.57
CA SER A 364 20.26 -63.51 -8.51
C SER A 364 19.87 -64.20 -9.82
N SER A 365 20.43 -63.73 -10.95
CA SER A 365 20.68 -64.53 -12.17
C SER A 365 21.69 -63.75 -13.03
N SER A 366 22.97 -64.15 -13.09
CA SER A 366 23.54 -65.11 -14.07
C SER A 366 23.26 -64.73 -15.54
N GLY A 367 24.24 -64.51 -16.41
CA GLY A 367 25.70 -64.56 -16.28
C GLY A 367 26.38 -64.49 -17.67
N HIS A 368 27.70 -64.78 -17.74
CA HIS A 368 28.56 -64.76 -18.95
C HIS A 368 28.87 -63.38 -19.57
N LYS A 369 30.06 -63.09 -20.09
CA LYS A 369 31.46 -63.56 -19.86
C LYS A 369 32.43 -62.45 -20.41
N PRO A 370 33.75 -62.48 -20.13
CA PRO A 370 34.60 -61.27 -20.19
C PRO A 370 35.41 -61.09 -21.50
N GLY A 371 36.00 -59.89 -21.69
CA GLY A 371 36.94 -59.62 -22.79
C GLY A 371 37.87 -58.41 -22.57
N LEU A 372 39.12 -58.68 -22.19
CA LEU A 372 40.36 -57.91 -22.39
C LEU A 372 40.43 -56.38 -22.12
N LEU A 373 41.13 -56.04 -21.03
CA LEU A 373 42.29 -55.12 -21.05
C LEU A 373 43.55 -55.95 -21.46
N PRO A 374 44.69 -55.37 -21.92
CA PRO A 374 45.30 -54.13 -21.41
C PRO A 374 46.02 -53.24 -22.44
N GLY A 375 46.66 -52.16 -21.97
CA GLY A 375 47.89 -51.66 -22.60
C GLY A 375 48.01 -50.14 -22.81
N SER A 376 48.57 -49.47 -21.81
CA SER A 376 49.27 -48.18 -21.99
C SER A 376 50.34 -48.25 -23.10
N LYS A 377 50.48 -47.19 -23.91
CA LYS A 377 51.76 -46.46 -24.10
C LYS A 377 51.64 -45.21 -25.01
N HIS A 378 52.15 -44.09 -24.48
CA HIS A 378 52.88 -42.96 -25.09
C HIS A 378 52.42 -42.22 -26.38
N MET A 379 52.64 -40.89 -26.26
CA MET A 379 52.68 -39.80 -27.25
C MET A 379 51.33 -39.23 -27.72
#